data_AF-A0A0F9K3L4-F1
#
_entry.id   AF-A0A0F9K3L4-F1
#
_cell.length_a   1.000
_cell.length_b   1.000
_cell.length_c   1.000
_cell.angle_alpha   90.00
_cell.angle_beta   90.00
_cell.angle_gamma   90.00
#
_symmetry.space_group_name_H-M   'P 1'
#
loop_
_entity.id
_entity.type
_entity.pdbx_description
1 polymer ?
#
loop_
_entity_poly.entity_id
_entity_poly.type
_entity_poly.pdbx_seq_one_letter_code
_entity_poly.pdbx_strand_id
1 'polypeptide(L)'
;MAKTKLILMRHGESVWNKKNLFTGWVDVPLSDKGIEEAIDGGKKIKDIPIDIIFMSTLIRAQMTGFLAMQQHTTTKTLVVNHEKGKLYDWGTIFNDKTKEDTIEVYFSWHLNERMYGELQGNNKDEMRAKFGKEQVHIWRRSFDVAPKNGESLKMTAERTIPYFEEKILPHLDNNKNVFIAAHG
;
A
#
# COMPACT_ATOMS: atom_id res chain seq x y z
N MET A 1 14.05 -26.64 -2.88
CA MET A 1 13.70 -25.43 -3.65
C MET A 1 13.88 -24.23 -2.73
N ALA A 2 14.39 -23.10 -3.23
CA ALA A 2 14.54 -21.89 -2.41
C ALA A 2 13.15 -21.37 -2.03
N LYS A 3 12.97 -20.94 -0.77
CA LYS A 3 11.70 -20.43 -0.25
C LYS A 3 11.49 -19.01 -0.80
N THR A 4 10.37 -18.76 -1.47
CA THR A 4 9.95 -17.41 -1.88
C THR A 4 9.66 -16.53 -0.67
N LYS A 5 9.77 -15.22 -0.86
CA LYS A 5 9.52 -14.22 0.18
C LYS A 5 8.34 -13.34 -0.21
N LEU A 6 7.42 -13.19 0.74
CA LEU A 6 6.40 -12.14 0.74
C LEU A 6 6.85 -11.07 1.75
N ILE A 7 7.10 -9.86 1.27
CA ILE A 7 7.57 -8.73 2.06
C ILE A 7 6.43 -7.73 2.14
N LEU A 8 5.92 -7.47 3.34
CA LEU A 8 4.84 -6.53 3.57
C LEU A 8 5.39 -5.30 4.30
N MET A 9 5.13 -4.11 3.78
CA MET A 9 5.49 -2.85 4.41
C MET A 9 4.25 -1.97 4.52
N ARG A 10 3.90 -1.64 5.76
CA ARG A 10 2.91 -0.61 6.04
C ARG A 10 3.56 0.76 5.82
N HIS A 11 2.80 1.71 5.25
CA HIS A 11 3.28 3.07 5.10
C HIS A 11 3.66 3.73 6.45
N GLY A 12 4.62 4.65 6.40
CA GLY A 12 5.00 5.48 7.55
C GLY A 12 3.91 6.49 7.95
N GLU A 13 4.17 7.28 8.99
CA GLU A 13 3.25 8.31 9.46
C GLU A 13 2.86 9.29 8.33
N SER A 14 1.56 9.51 8.12
CA SER A 14 1.07 10.54 7.18
C SER A 14 0.94 11.92 7.83
N VAL A 15 0.89 12.98 7.01
CA VAL A 15 0.61 14.35 7.50
C VAL A 15 -0.69 14.46 8.30
N TRP A 16 -1.68 13.61 8.03
CA TRP A 16 -2.94 13.57 8.77
C TRP A 16 -2.89 12.66 10.00
N ASN A 17 -2.05 11.61 10.01
CA ASN A 17 -1.77 10.87 11.23
C ASN A 17 -1.13 11.78 12.28
N LYS A 18 -0.15 12.60 11.87
CA LYS A 18 0.47 13.63 12.72
C LYS A 18 -0.54 14.63 13.29
N LYS A 19 -1.56 15.01 12.49
CA LYS A 19 -2.65 15.92 12.90
C LYS A 19 -3.80 15.21 13.65
N ASN A 20 -3.66 13.91 13.94
CA ASN A 20 -4.70 13.11 14.60
C ASN A 20 -6.05 13.08 13.85
N LEU A 21 -6.04 13.15 12.51
CA LEU A 21 -7.24 13.10 11.67
C LEU A 21 -7.52 11.67 11.18
N PHE A 22 -8.79 11.36 10.92
CA PHE A 22 -9.15 10.17 10.14
C PHE A 22 -8.81 10.39 8.68
N THR A 23 -8.04 9.49 8.08
CA THR A 23 -7.56 9.62 6.70
C THR A 23 -8.42 8.83 5.72
N GLY A 24 -8.44 7.50 5.85
CA GLY A 24 -9.15 6.63 4.92
C GLY A 24 -8.62 6.79 3.52
N TRP A 25 -9.50 7.03 2.56
CA TRP A 25 -9.12 7.19 1.15
C TRP A 25 -8.72 8.60 0.77
N VAL A 26 -8.74 9.56 1.70
CA VAL A 26 -8.19 10.89 1.41
C VAL A 26 -6.69 10.75 1.16
N ASP A 27 -6.27 11.22 -0.01
CA ASP A 27 -4.92 10.98 -0.49
C ASP A 27 -3.97 12.06 0.01
N VAL A 28 -3.19 11.70 1.03
CA VAL A 28 -2.29 12.60 1.74
C VAL A 28 -0.88 12.00 1.81
N PRO A 29 0.17 12.83 1.73
CA PRO A 29 1.55 12.37 1.74
C PRO A 29 2.01 11.89 3.13
N LEU A 30 3.19 11.28 3.15
CA LEU A 30 3.94 11.03 4.38
C LEU A 30 4.31 12.35 5.08
N SER A 31 4.42 12.33 6.40
CA SER A 31 5.12 13.37 7.16
C SER A 31 6.64 13.19 7.02
N ASP A 32 7.43 14.17 7.46
CA ASP A 32 8.91 14.05 7.48
C ASP A 32 9.35 12.78 8.23
N LYS A 33 8.71 12.51 9.37
CA LYS A 33 8.90 11.27 10.13
C LYS A 33 8.52 10.03 9.33
N GLY A 34 7.40 10.06 8.61
CA GLY A 34 6.99 8.95 7.75
C GLY A 34 7.97 8.68 6.60
N ILE A 35 8.63 9.71 6.07
CA ILE A 35 9.70 9.58 5.08
C ILE A 35 10.91 8.86 5.69
N GLU A 36 11.34 9.28 6.89
CA GLU A 36 12.43 8.61 7.62
C GLU A 36 12.10 7.14 7.92
N GLU A 37 10.88 6.84 8.37
CA GLU A 37 10.40 5.48 8.61
C GLU A 37 10.44 4.61 7.35
N ALA A 38 10.04 5.15 6.19
CA ALA A 38 10.10 4.45 4.91
C ALA A 38 11.54 4.16 4.46
N ILE A 39 12.44 5.13 4.61
CA ILE A 39 13.87 4.98 4.32
C ILE A 39 14.49 3.91 5.22
N ASP A 40 14.22 3.94 6.52
CA ASP A 40 14.74 2.95 7.46
C ASP A 40 14.15 1.55 7.24
N GLY A 41 12.89 1.47 6.82
CA GLY A 41 12.28 0.24 6.30
C GLY A 41 13.03 -0.30 5.09
N GLY A 42 13.34 0.55 4.11
CA GLY A 42 14.13 0.23 2.93
C GLY A 42 15.51 -0.34 3.27
N LYS A 43 16.24 0.31 4.16
CA LYS A 43 17.56 -0.15 4.62
C LYS A 43 17.53 -1.57 5.20
N LYS A 44 16.42 -1.96 5.85
CA LYS A 44 16.25 -3.32 6.43
C LYS A 44 15.97 -4.39 5.39
N ILE A 45 15.37 -4.02 4.25
CA ILE A 45 15.05 -4.96 3.16
C ILE A 45 16.02 -4.86 1.99
N LYS A 46 17.06 -4.03 2.08
CA LYS A 46 17.91 -3.64 0.95
C LYS A 46 18.55 -4.78 0.16
N ASP A 47 18.81 -5.91 0.82
CA ASP A 47 19.48 -7.10 0.25
C ASP A 47 18.52 -8.29 0.08
N ILE A 48 17.23 -8.10 0.36
CA ILE A 48 16.23 -9.14 0.18
C ILE A 48 15.81 -9.14 -1.30
N PRO A 49 15.95 -10.25 -2.06
CA PRO A 49 15.53 -10.26 -3.45
C PRO A 49 14.07 -9.85 -3.62
N ILE A 50 13.78 -8.99 -4.61
CA ILE A 50 12.45 -8.51 -4.98
C ILE A 50 12.32 -8.59 -6.49
N ASP A 51 11.31 -9.33 -6.95
CA ASP A 51 11.08 -9.60 -8.37
C ASP A 51 9.86 -8.85 -8.92
N ILE A 52 8.95 -8.43 -8.03
CA ILE A 52 7.72 -7.72 -8.38
C ILE A 52 7.20 -6.93 -7.17
N ILE A 53 6.59 -5.78 -7.44
CA ILE A 53 6.11 -4.84 -6.42
C ILE A 53 4.63 -4.53 -6.63
N PHE A 54 3.87 -4.54 -5.53
CA PHE A 54 2.48 -4.08 -5.49
C PHE A 54 2.34 -2.95 -4.47
N MET A 55 1.61 -1.90 -4.81
CA MET A 55 1.28 -0.84 -3.85
C MET A 55 -0.20 -0.44 -3.96
N SER A 56 -0.71 0.18 -2.90
CA SER A 56 -2.02 0.84 -2.98
C SER A 56 -2.01 2.01 -3.97
N THR A 57 -3.18 2.52 -4.36
CA THR A 57 -3.25 3.73 -5.20
C THR A 57 -3.02 5.02 -4.40
N LEU A 58 -2.85 4.95 -3.08
CA LEU A 58 -2.68 6.13 -2.22
C LEU A 58 -1.20 6.54 -2.11
N ILE A 59 -0.94 7.84 -2.28
CA ILE A 59 0.41 8.43 -2.40
C ILE A 59 1.32 8.07 -1.24
N ARG A 60 0.81 7.96 -0.01
CA ARG A 60 1.62 7.57 1.16
C ARG A 60 2.20 6.15 1.07
N ALA A 61 1.47 5.21 0.47
CA ALA A 61 1.97 3.86 0.24
C ALA A 61 2.99 3.85 -0.91
N GLN A 62 2.71 4.62 -1.98
CA GLN A 62 3.61 4.79 -3.11
C GLN A 62 4.95 5.41 -2.68
N MET A 63 4.90 6.52 -1.93
CA MET A 63 6.07 7.15 -1.33
C MET A 63 6.86 6.15 -0.48
N THR A 64 6.17 5.36 0.37
CA THR A 64 6.84 4.36 1.20
C THR A 64 7.59 3.34 0.35
N GLY A 65 6.91 2.75 -0.65
CA GLY A 65 7.50 1.73 -1.49
C GLY A 65 8.68 2.25 -2.33
N PHE A 66 8.56 3.44 -2.94
CA PHE A 66 9.66 4.03 -3.72
C PHE A 66 10.84 4.47 -2.84
N LEU A 67 10.59 5.09 -1.69
CA LEU A 67 11.66 5.47 -0.76
C LEU A 67 12.39 4.24 -0.23
N ALA A 68 11.66 3.15 0.05
CA ALA A 68 12.25 1.89 0.47
C ALA A 68 13.13 1.29 -0.64
N MET A 69 12.64 1.26 -1.88
CA MET A 69 13.37 0.71 -3.03
C MET A 69 14.57 1.56 -3.44
N GLN A 70 14.56 2.86 -3.18
CA GLN A 70 15.75 3.71 -3.39
C GLN A 70 16.93 3.28 -2.50
N GLN A 71 16.67 2.60 -1.37
CA GLN A 71 17.72 2.06 -0.50
C GLN A 71 18.17 0.64 -0.91
N HIS A 72 17.50 0.02 -1.87
CA HIS A 72 17.73 -1.37 -2.25
C HIS A 72 19.00 -1.51 -3.10
N THR A 73 19.70 -2.64 -2.96
CA THR A 73 20.94 -2.91 -3.70
C THR A 73 20.72 -3.44 -5.13
N THR A 74 19.46 -3.45 -5.59
CA THR A 74 19.12 -3.97 -6.93
C THR A 74 19.60 -2.98 -7.98
N THR A 75 20.10 -3.48 -9.10
CA THR A 75 20.45 -2.67 -10.28
C THR A 75 19.31 -2.61 -11.28
N LYS A 76 18.25 -3.41 -11.10
CA LYS A 76 17.10 -3.45 -11.99
C LYS A 76 16.30 -2.16 -11.91
N THR A 77 15.74 -1.76 -13.04
CA THR A 77 14.92 -0.53 -13.11
C THR A 77 13.48 -0.82 -12.71
N LEU A 78 12.92 -0.03 -11.79
CA LEU A 78 11.49 -0.12 -11.45
C LEU A 78 10.66 0.49 -12.59
N VAL A 79 9.68 -0.26 -13.07
CA VAL A 79 8.76 0.19 -14.12
C VAL A 79 7.33 0.08 -13.62
N VAL A 80 6.64 1.22 -13.57
CA VAL A 80 5.23 1.28 -13.20
C VAL A 80 4.38 0.80 -14.36
N ASN A 81 3.63 -0.27 -14.12
CA ASN A 81 2.64 -0.79 -15.04
C ASN A 81 1.30 -0.09 -14.78
N HIS A 82 0.81 0.60 -15.80
CA HIS A 82 -0.46 1.32 -15.75
C HIS A 82 -1.62 0.43 -16.21
N GLU A 83 -2.82 0.72 -15.74
CA GLU A 83 -4.03 0.13 -16.32
C GLU A 83 -4.21 0.56 -17.78
N LYS A 84 -5.06 -0.16 -18.52
CA LYS A 84 -5.29 0.08 -19.96
C LYS A 84 -5.55 1.55 -20.27
N GLY A 85 -4.88 2.05 -21.30
CA GLY A 85 -4.96 3.44 -21.74
C GLY A 85 -3.63 3.90 -22.34
N LYS A 86 -3.50 5.20 -22.64
CA LYS A 86 -2.33 5.74 -23.36
C LYS A 86 -0.99 5.40 -22.68
N LEU A 87 -0.91 5.47 -21.35
CA LEU A 87 0.33 5.15 -20.63
C LEU A 87 0.69 3.67 -20.73
N TYR A 88 -0.32 2.77 -20.69
CA TYR A 88 -0.09 1.34 -20.92
C TYR A 88 0.38 1.09 -22.35
N ASP A 89 -0.29 1.68 -23.35
CA ASP A 89 0.03 1.46 -24.76
C ASP A 89 1.42 2.03 -25.11
N TRP A 90 1.68 3.27 -24.70
CA TRP A 90 2.89 4.03 -25.09
C TRP A 90 4.09 3.75 -24.19
N GLY A 91 3.87 3.20 -22.98
CA GLY A 91 4.94 2.79 -22.06
C GLY A 91 5.57 1.44 -22.40
N THR A 92 5.15 0.79 -23.50
CA THR A 92 5.62 -0.53 -23.90
C THR A 92 7.14 -0.56 -24.12
N ILE A 93 7.83 -1.46 -23.41
CA ILE A 93 9.24 -1.76 -23.62
C ILE A 93 9.35 -2.84 -24.70
N PHE A 94 9.82 -2.46 -25.89
CA PHE A 94 9.95 -3.37 -27.03
C PHE A 94 11.24 -4.20 -27.03
N ASN A 95 12.24 -3.82 -26.23
CA ASN A 95 13.49 -4.57 -26.13
C ASN A 95 13.42 -5.62 -25.02
N ASP A 96 13.45 -6.89 -25.39
CA ASP A 96 13.30 -8.01 -24.45
C ASP A 96 14.41 -8.03 -23.38
N LYS A 97 15.66 -7.76 -23.76
CA LYS A 97 16.79 -7.72 -22.82
C LYS A 97 16.62 -6.60 -21.78
N THR A 98 16.19 -5.42 -22.20
CA THR A 98 15.88 -4.32 -21.26
C THR A 98 14.70 -4.69 -20.38
N LYS A 99 13.68 -5.35 -20.93
CA LYS A 99 12.50 -5.77 -20.17
C LYS A 99 12.85 -6.77 -19.04
N GLU A 100 13.76 -7.70 -19.28
CA GLU A 100 14.25 -8.66 -18.26
C GLU A 100 15.02 -7.98 -17.10
N ASP A 101 15.59 -6.81 -17.35
CA ASP A 101 16.31 -5.97 -16.38
C ASP A 101 15.40 -4.98 -15.63
N THR A 102 14.09 -5.25 -15.59
CA THR A 102 13.11 -4.45 -14.86
C THR A 102 12.50 -5.17 -13.67
N ILE A 103 11.99 -4.40 -12.72
CA ILE A 103 11.07 -4.84 -11.66
C ILE A 103 9.73 -4.16 -11.93
N GLU A 104 8.70 -4.97 -12.15
CA GLU A 104 7.35 -4.50 -12.41
C GLU A 104 6.70 -3.96 -11.11
N VAL A 105 6.10 -2.77 -11.20
CA VAL A 105 5.38 -2.11 -10.10
C VAL A 105 3.92 -1.93 -10.48
N TYR A 106 3.01 -2.47 -9.68
CA TYR A 106 1.57 -2.35 -9.90
C TYR A 106 0.90 -1.56 -8.78
N PHE A 107 -0.08 -0.72 -9.15
CA PHE A 107 -0.94 -0.03 -8.20
C PHE A 107 -2.35 -0.62 -8.25
N SER A 108 -2.98 -0.79 -7.09
CA SER A 108 -4.36 -1.27 -7.02
C SER A 108 -5.12 -0.67 -5.85
N TRP A 109 -6.33 -0.16 -6.14
CA TRP A 109 -7.22 0.37 -5.12
C TRP A 109 -7.70 -0.72 -4.14
N HIS A 110 -7.65 -2.00 -4.55
CA HIS A 110 -7.98 -3.14 -3.68
C HIS A 110 -7.01 -3.25 -2.49
N LEU A 111 -5.82 -2.64 -2.58
CA LEU A 111 -4.84 -2.56 -1.51
C LEU A 111 -4.96 -1.28 -0.67
N ASN A 112 -5.94 -0.41 -0.94
CA ASN A 112 -6.14 0.83 -0.19
C ASN A 112 -6.60 0.56 1.24
N GLU A 113 -6.34 1.54 2.11
CA GLU A 113 -6.81 1.64 3.49
C GLU A 113 -8.31 1.38 3.62
N ARG A 114 -8.79 1.00 4.81
CA ARG A 114 -10.22 0.97 5.07
C ARG A 114 -10.83 2.38 4.92
N MET A 115 -11.88 2.50 4.12
CA MET A 115 -12.54 3.79 3.88
C MET A 115 -13.34 4.22 5.13
N TYR A 116 -13.03 5.40 5.68
CA TYR A 116 -13.62 5.84 6.97
C TYR A 116 -14.93 6.62 6.82
N GLY A 117 -15.49 6.70 5.62
CA GLY A 117 -16.76 7.35 5.34
C GLY A 117 -16.79 8.81 5.80
N GLU A 118 -17.87 9.17 6.48
CA GLU A 118 -18.07 10.53 7.01
C GLU A 118 -17.08 10.93 8.11
N LEU A 119 -16.27 10.01 8.64
CA LEU A 119 -15.22 10.36 9.61
C LEU A 119 -14.01 11.02 8.95
N GLN A 120 -13.76 10.80 7.66
CA GLN A 120 -12.57 11.30 6.98
C GLN A 120 -12.42 12.83 7.13
N GLY A 121 -11.22 13.29 7.47
CA GLY A 121 -10.92 14.71 7.71
C GLY A 121 -11.20 15.20 9.12
N ASN A 122 -12.01 14.48 9.92
CA ASN A 122 -12.32 14.88 11.28
C ASN A 122 -11.20 14.48 12.26
N ASN A 123 -11.04 15.26 13.32
CA ASN A 123 -10.12 14.94 14.41
C ASN A 123 -10.63 13.76 15.25
N LYS A 124 -9.75 12.82 15.57
CA LYS A 124 -10.12 11.59 16.28
C LYS A 124 -10.62 11.86 17.71
N ASP A 125 -10.06 12.85 18.40
CA ASP A 125 -10.50 13.18 19.76
C ASP A 125 -11.85 13.88 19.77
N GLU A 126 -12.10 14.78 18.81
CA GLU A 126 -13.41 15.41 18.62
C GLU A 126 -14.49 14.38 18.31
N MET A 127 -14.20 13.41 17.43
CA MET A 127 -15.16 12.33 17.14
C MET A 127 -15.40 11.43 18.35
N ARG A 128 -14.39 11.17 19.19
CA ARG A 128 -14.57 10.44 20.45
C ARG A 128 -15.42 11.21 21.44
N ALA A 129 -15.31 12.54 21.49
CA ALA A 129 -16.14 13.39 22.32
C ALA A 129 -17.59 13.44 21.80
N LYS A 130 -17.78 13.53 20.48
CA LYS A 130 -19.09 13.64 19.83
C LYS A 130 -19.88 12.33 19.83
N PHE A 131 -19.24 11.22 19.50
CA PHE A 131 -19.91 9.92 19.29
C PHE A 131 -19.63 8.90 20.40
N GLY A 132 -18.74 9.22 21.34
CA GLY A 132 -18.31 8.31 22.40
C GLY A 132 -17.07 7.49 22.01
N LYS A 133 -16.19 7.25 22.99
CA LYS A 133 -14.95 6.49 22.81
C LYS A 133 -15.21 5.06 22.33
N GLU A 134 -16.21 4.40 22.89
CA GLU A 134 -16.56 3.02 22.53
C GLU A 134 -17.10 2.93 21.10
N GLN A 135 -17.98 3.84 20.68
CA GLN A 135 -18.51 3.85 19.32
C GLN A 135 -17.39 4.07 18.28
N VAL A 136 -16.49 5.02 18.54
CA VAL A 136 -15.33 5.26 17.67
C VAL A 136 -14.36 4.08 17.71
N HIS A 137 -14.23 3.38 18.84
CA HIS A 137 -13.44 2.16 18.92
C HIS A 137 -14.04 1.05 18.05
N ILE A 138 -15.35 0.82 18.14
CA ILE A 138 -16.09 -0.16 17.34
C ILE A 138 -15.88 0.10 15.84
N TRP A 139 -16.14 1.32 15.36
CA TRP A 139 -15.89 1.67 13.95
C TRP A 139 -14.44 1.45 13.50
N ARG A 140 -13.48 1.54 14.42
CA ARG A 140 -12.05 1.40 14.11
C ARG A 140 -11.52 -0.02 14.24
N ARG A 141 -12.14 -0.88 15.04
CA ARG A 141 -11.57 -2.17 15.43
C ARG A 141 -12.50 -3.36 15.22
N SER A 142 -13.80 -3.12 15.04
CA SER A 142 -14.73 -4.20 14.72
C SER A 142 -14.43 -4.78 13.35
N PHE A 143 -14.71 -6.08 13.22
CA PHE A 143 -14.60 -6.80 11.95
C PHE A 143 -15.68 -6.35 10.97
N ASP A 144 -16.94 -6.27 11.40
CA ASP A 144 -18.11 -6.13 10.55
C ASP A 144 -18.83 -4.78 10.66
N VAL A 145 -18.51 -3.95 11.67
CA VAL A 145 -19.15 -2.65 11.87
C VAL A 145 -18.35 -1.52 11.20
N ALA A 146 -18.98 -0.86 10.23
CA ALA A 146 -18.42 0.29 9.50
C ALA A 146 -18.88 1.63 10.10
N PRO A 147 -18.09 2.71 9.98
CA PRO A 147 -18.62 4.06 10.13
C PRO A 147 -19.61 4.40 9.00
N LYS A 148 -20.43 5.43 9.18
CA LYS A 148 -21.43 5.84 8.19
C LYS A 148 -20.78 6.15 6.84
N ASN A 149 -21.31 5.56 5.76
CA ASN A 149 -20.77 5.63 4.41
C ASN A 149 -19.30 5.18 4.30
N GLY A 150 -18.83 4.31 5.19
CA GLY A 150 -17.48 3.76 5.19
C GLY A 150 -17.44 2.25 4.95
N GLU A 151 -16.24 1.69 5.10
CA GLU A 151 -15.99 0.25 5.06
C GLU A 151 -15.76 -0.30 6.46
N SER A 152 -16.20 -1.54 6.71
CA SER A 152 -15.73 -2.35 7.83
C SER A 152 -14.46 -3.13 7.43
N LEU A 153 -13.81 -3.80 8.37
CA LEU A 153 -12.65 -4.66 8.04
C LEU A 153 -13.05 -5.82 7.12
N LYS A 154 -14.27 -6.35 7.29
CA LYS A 154 -14.85 -7.39 6.43
C LYS A 154 -14.96 -6.91 4.98
N MET A 155 -15.49 -5.71 4.75
CA MET A 155 -15.62 -5.15 3.40
C MET A 155 -14.24 -4.90 2.75
N THR A 156 -13.27 -4.41 3.53
CA THR A 156 -11.88 -4.29 3.05
C THR A 156 -11.31 -5.67 2.67
N ALA A 157 -11.52 -6.69 3.50
CA ALA A 157 -11.08 -8.06 3.20
C ALA A 157 -11.75 -8.63 1.93
N GLU A 158 -13.05 -8.38 1.73
CA GLU A 158 -13.81 -8.83 0.55
C GLU A 158 -13.26 -8.28 -0.78
N ARG A 159 -12.60 -7.12 -0.77
CA ARG A 159 -11.88 -6.60 -1.96
C ARG A 159 -10.40 -6.95 -1.99
N THR A 160 -9.72 -7.03 -0.84
CA THR A 160 -8.28 -7.25 -0.79
C THR A 160 -7.90 -8.72 -1.00
N ILE A 161 -8.65 -9.66 -0.42
CA ILE A 161 -8.34 -11.09 -0.49
C ILE A 161 -8.45 -11.62 -1.93
N PRO A 162 -9.55 -11.38 -2.67
CA PRO A 162 -9.62 -11.83 -4.06
C PRO A 162 -8.51 -11.24 -4.93
N TYR A 163 -8.18 -9.95 -4.74
CA TYR A 163 -7.07 -9.33 -5.47
C TYR A 163 -5.73 -9.99 -5.13
N PHE A 164 -5.48 -10.30 -3.85
CA PHE A 164 -4.27 -11.02 -3.44
C PHE A 164 -4.20 -12.40 -4.09
N GLU A 165 -5.27 -13.19 -4.03
CA GLU A 165 -5.34 -14.54 -4.58
C GLU A 165 -5.22 -14.56 -6.11
N GLU A 166 -5.86 -13.62 -6.81
CA GLU A 166 -5.87 -13.61 -8.27
C GLU A 166 -4.65 -12.93 -8.90
N LYS A 167 -4.09 -11.91 -8.26
CA LYS A 167 -3.05 -11.04 -8.87
C LYS A 167 -1.69 -11.17 -8.22
N ILE A 168 -1.61 -11.58 -6.95
CA ILE A 168 -0.34 -11.59 -6.19
C ILE A 168 0.15 -13.00 -5.94
N LEU A 169 -0.73 -13.88 -5.45
CA LEU A 169 -0.40 -15.27 -5.12
C LEU A 169 0.21 -16.05 -6.30
N PRO A 170 -0.25 -15.89 -7.56
CA PRO A 170 0.36 -16.59 -8.68
C PRO A 170 1.84 -16.25 -8.89
N HIS A 171 2.30 -15.05 -8.48
CA HIS A 171 3.73 -14.72 -8.55
C HIS A 171 4.54 -15.47 -7.49
N LEU A 172 4.01 -15.62 -6.28
CA LEU A 172 4.64 -16.42 -5.23
C LEU A 172 4.74 -17.89 -5.64
N ASP A 173 3.68 -18.43 -6.24
CA ASP A 173 3.64 -19.81 -6.76
C ASP A 173 4.65 -20.04 -7.89
N ASN A 174 4.91 -19.00 -8.68
CA ASN A 174 5.92 -19.00 -9.75
C ASN A 174 7.32 -18.60 -9.25
N ASN A 175 7.62 -18.83 -7.98
CA ASN A 175 8.92 -18.62 -7.36
C ASN A 175 9.43 -17.15 -7.36
N LYS A 176 8.55 -16.15 -7.52
CA LYS A 176 8.92 -14.74 -7.41
C LYS A 176 8.87 -14.25 -5.96
N ASN A 177 9.78 -13.36 -5.59
CA ASN A 177 9.75 -12.61 -4.35
C ASN A 177 8.91 -11.35 -4.54
N VAL A 178 7.89 -11.19 -3.70
CA VAL A 178 6.89 -10.13 -3.83
C VAL A 178 7.08 -9.11 -2.72
N PHE A 179 7.16 -7.83 -3.09
CA PHE A 179 7.12 -6.71 -2.16
C PHE A 179 5.77 -5.97 -2.25
N ILE A 180 5.11 -5.76 -1.11
CA ILE A 180 3.84 -5.02 -1.03
C ILE A 180 4.00 -3.83 -0.08
N ALA A 181 3.74 -2.61 -0.57
CA ALA A 181 3.64 -1.41 0.24
C ALA A 181 2.18 -0.93 0.33
N ALA A 182 1.56 -1.00 1.51
CA ALA A 182 0.13 -0.75 1.70
C ALA A 182 -0.19 -0.17 3.10
N HIS A 183 -1.36 -0.51 3.62
CA HIS A 183 -1.91 -0.02 4.90
C HIS A 183 -1.96 -1.13 5.95
N GLY A 184 -2.38 -0.77 7.17
CA GLY A 184 -2.44 -1.69 8.31
C GLY A 184 -3.84 -2.05 8.73
#